data_AF-A0AAX0B8L3-F1
#
_entry.id   AF-A0AAX0B8L3-F1
#
_cell.length_a   1.000
_cell.length_b   1.000
_cell.length_c   1.000
_cell.angle_alpha   90.00
_cell.angle_beta   90.00
_cell.angle_gamma   90.00
#
_symmetry.space_group_name_H-M   'P 1'
#
loop_
_entity.id
_entity.type
_entity.pdbx_description
1 polymer ?
#
loop_
_entity_poly.entity_id
_entity_poly.type
_entity_poly.pdbx_seq_one_letter_code
_entity_poly.pdbx_strand_id
1 'polypeptide(L)'
;MASENEEKYGVIAGTAINEVEKGAKDTVNTVKQIGTMAERVGGFLKRDATNEWKWLNLSPEEKAAEKEKEKQAAEEAKAAEEQKKADEAKAAEAEAQRIKDLQKSYIVHTAAITCSCALHESYVVVPTGHGEFIHGIPQLNIGDSKPEINIRSFGICNSPQNPSVQANAKKIADEIKNRPKSFTEKVMDFFSKPPAEDIGKDLLAQCVGVCTPMIATEWIDGKEDVLVDGKPALLGKCTLQCAYGGEIKLYTSGQRE
;
A
#
# COMPACT_ATOMS: atom_id res chain seq x y z
N MET A 1 64.93 8.85 56.19
CA MET A 1 64.14 7.62 55.91
C MET A 1 62.64 7.87 55.72
N ALA A 2 62.06 9.00 56.15
CA ALA A 2 60.65 9.32 55.87
C ALA A 2 60.42 10.05 54.52
N SER A 3 61.40 10.83 54.05
CA SER A 3 61.28 11.65 52.82
C SER A 3 61.41 10.89 51.50
N GLU A 4 62.11 9.74 51.48
CA GLU A 4 62.31 8.96 50.25
C GLU A 4 61.14 8.02 49.92
N ASN A 5 60.24 7.77 50.89
CA ASN A 5 59.06 6.93 50.67
C ASN A 5 57.83 7.75 50.20
N GLU A 6 57.70 9.02 50.58
CA GLU A 6 56.57 9.87 50.11
C GLU A 6 56.69 10.27 48.62
N GLU A 7 57.90 10.55 48.13
CA GLU A 7 58.13 10.83 46.71
C GLU A 7 57.83 9.61 45.83
N LYS A 8 58.24 8.41 46.26
CA LYS A 8 58.05 7.18 45.48
C LYS A 8 56.57 6.81 45.40
N TYR A 9 55.81 6.92 46.49
CA TYR A 9 54.37 6.60 46.48
C TYR A 9 53.51 7.68 45.81
N GLY A 10 53.88 8.96 45.89
CA GLY A 10 53.20 10.05 45.18
C GLY A 10 53.37 9.96 43.64
N VAL A 11 54.55 9.56 43.17
CA VAL A 11 54.81 9.35 41.73
C VAL A 11 54.01 8.15 41.20
N ILE A 12 53.89 7.05 41.96
CA ILE A 12 53.15 5.85 41.55
C ILE A 12 51.62 6.11 41.52
N ALA A 13 51.08 6.84 42.49
CA ALA A 13 49.66 7.22 42.49
C ALA A 13 49.33 8.23 41.36
N GLY A 14 50.21 9.20 41.10
CA GLY A 14 50.06 10.15 40.00
C GLY A 14 50.18 9.51 38.61
N THR A 15 50.99 8.47 38.46
CA THR A 15 51.07 7.69 37.20
C THR A 15 49.84 6.80 37.01
N ALA A 16 49.36 6.13 38.05
CA ALA A 16 48.15 5.29 37.97
C ALA A 16 46.88 6.10 37.64
N ILE A 17 46.70 7.29 38.23
CA ILE A 17 45.56 8.18 37.92
C ILE A 17 45.67 8.71 36.49
N ASN A 18 46.87 9.10 36.05
CA ASN A 18 47.08 9.54 34.67
C ASN A 18 46.86 8.42 33.65
N GLU A 19 47.23 7.18 33.95
CA GLU A 19 46.99 6.04 33.05
C GLU A 19 45.52 5.64 32.98
N VAL A 20 44.76 5.77 34.08
CA VAL A 20 43.30 5.56 34.08
C VAL A 20 42.57 6.67 33.32
N GLU A 21 42.96 7.94 33.50
CA GLU A 21 42.40 9.04 32.71
C GLU A 21 42.76 8.95 31.23
N LYS A 22 43.99 8.52 30.92
CA LYS A 22 44.45 8.31 29.55
C LYS A 22 43.75 7.12 28.92
N GLY A 23 43.57 6.02 29.65
CA GLY A 23 42.79 4.85 29.22
C GLY A 23 41.31 5.19 28.99
N ALA A 24 40.72 6.04 29.81
CA ALA A 24 39.35 6.53 29.60
C ALA A 24 39.25 7.45 28.37
N LYS A 25 40.21 8.37 28.17
CA LYS A 25 40.28 9.25 26.99
C LYS A 25 40.56 8.48 25.71
N ASP A 26 41.43 7.48 25.76
CA ASP A 26 41.81 6.64 24.63
C ASP A 26 40.63 5.75 24.23
N THR A 27 39.92 5.17 25.19
CA THR A 27 38.69 4.39 24.92
C THR A 27 37.60 5.27 24.29
N VAL A 28 37.40 6.49 24.78
CA VAL A 28 36.46 7.46 24.19
C VAL A 28 36.88 7.88 22.78
N ASN A 29 38.19 8.08 22.54
CA ASN A 29 38.72 8.41 21.23
C ASN A 29 38.62 7.24 20.24
N THR A 30 38.84 6.00 20.68
CA THR A 30 38.64 4.79 19.87
C THR A 30 37.18 4.61 19.50
N VAL A 31 36.24 4.83 20.42
CA VAL A 31 34.80 4.83 20.12
C VAL A 31 34.43 5.94 19.13
N LYS A 32 35.01 7.14 19.26
CA LYS A 32 34.87 8.24 18.29
C LYS A 32 35.41 7.87 16.90
N GLN A 33 36.57 7.21 16.84
CA GLN A 33 37.19 6.78 15.58
C GLN A 33 36.44 5.63 14.89
N ILE A 34 35.90 4.68 15.67
CA ILE A 34 35.00 3.63 15.15
C ILE A 34 33.71 4.27 14.59
N GLY A 35 33.19 5.30 15.25
CA GLY A 35 32.06 6.10 14.75
C GLY A 35 32.32 6.80 13.41
N THR A 36 33.57 7.18 13.11
CA THR A 36 33.94 7.78 11.82
C THR A 36 34.15 6.77 10.69
N MET A 37 34.56 5.52 10.96
CA MET A 37 34.64 4.47 9.93
C MET A 37 33.28 3.83 9.58
N ALA A 38 32.31 3.89 10.50
CA ALA A 38 30.95 3.40 10.30
C ALA A 38 30.07 4.29 9.37
N GLU A 39 30.61 5.38 8.82
CA GLU A 39 29.89 6.32 7.94
C GLU A 39 29.47 5.72 6.58
N ARG A 40 29.96 4.55 6.20
CA ARG A 40 29.59 3.89 4.93
C ARG A 40 28.64 2.69 5.04
N VAL A 41 28.32 2.19 6.23
CA VAL A 41 27.49 0.96 6.37
C VAL A 41 26.35 1.05 7.40
N GLY A 42 26.27 2.05 8.29
CA GLY A 42 25.25 1.96 9.34
C GLY A 42 24.81 3.26 9.97
N GLY A 43 23.88 3.96 9.32
CA GLY A 43 23.09 5.02 9.97
C GLY A 43 22.29 4.52 11.18
N PHE A 44 21.98 3.21 11.23
CA PHE A 44 21.31 2.54 12.35
C PHE A 44 22.24 2.37 13.56
N LEU A 45 23.41 1.75 13.37
CA LEU A 45 24.40 1.47 14.44
C LEU A 45 24.98 2.74 15.08
N LYS A 46 25.22 3.80 14.29
CA LYS A 46 25.75 5.07 14.81
C LYS A 46 24.72 5.79 15.68
N ARG A 47 23.43 5.69 15.35
CA ARG A 47 22.33 6.29 16.13
C ARG A 47 22.11 5.56 17.45
N ASP A 48 22.18 4.23 17.44
CA ASP A 48 22.02 3.40 18.63
C ASP A 48 23.20 3.60 19.60
N ALA A 49 24.44 3.59 19.13
CA ALA A 49 25.62 3.82 19.99
C ALA A 49 25.66 5.24 20.59
N THR A 50 25.17 6.26 19.87
CA THR A 50 25.13 7.64 20.36
C THR A 50 24.00 7.86 21.37
N ASN A 51 22.83 7.26 21.13
CA ASN A 51 21.72 7.24 22.08
C ASN A 51 22.10 6.45 23.35
N GLU A 52 22.87 5.35 23.19
CA GLU A 52 23.37 4.57 24.30
C GLU A 52 24.34 5.34 25.21
N TRP A 53 25.28 6.03 24.58
CA TRP A 53 26.25 6.85 25.31
C TRP A 53 25.61 8.06 25.99
N LYS A 54 24.55 8.63 25.39
CA LYS A 54 23.79 9.73 25.96
C LYS A 54 22.99 9.29 27.18
N TRP A 55 22.29 8.14 27.13
CA TRP A 55 21.54 7.66 28.29
C TRP A 55 22.46 7.31 29.46
N LEU A 56 23.63 6.71 29.21
CA LEU A 56 24.57 6.34 30.28
C LEU A 56 25.01 7.54 31.11
N ASN A 57 25.23 8.68 30.46
CA ASN A 57 25.70 9.93 31.06
C ASN A 57 24.60 10.81 31.68
N LEU A 58 23.31 10.42 31.59
CA LEU A 58 22.21 11.11 32.27
C LEU A 58 22.21 10.81 33.77
N SER A 59 21.79 11.80 34.57
CA SER A 59 21.54 11.64 36.00
C SER A 59 20.38 10.65 36.26
N PRO A 60 20.28 10.04 37.45
CA PRO A 60 19.18 9.13 37.79
C PRO A 60 17.79 9.77 37.63
N GLU A 61 17.65 11.06 37.91
CA GLU A 61 16.39 11.81 37.76
C GLU A 61 16.00 12.01 36.29
N GLU A 62 16.96 12.35 35.43
CA GLU A 62 16.73 12.50 33.99
C GLU A 62 16.37 11.16 33.33
N LYS A 63 17.00 10.05 33.76
CA LYS A 63 16.66 8.69 33.31
C LYS A 63 15.25 8.29 33.71
N ALA A 64 14.78 8.68 34.89
CA ALA A 64 13.42 8.43 35.33
C ALA A 64 12.40 9.24 34.50
N ALA A 65 12.70 10.52 34.24
CA ALA A 65 11.85 11.39 33.42
C ALA A 65 11.76 10.92 31.95
N GLU A 66 12.84 10.41 31.36
CA GLU A 66 12.83 9.87 29.99
C GLU A 66 11.98 8.60 29.89
N LYS A 67 12.11 7.67 30.85
CA LYS A 67 11.26 6.46 30.94
C LYS A 67 9.78 6.80 31.14
N GLU A 68 9.46 7.84 31.91
CA GLU A 68 8.08 8.28 32.11
C GLU A 68 7.49 8.93 30.85
N LYS A 69 8.29 9.70 30.11
CA LYS A 69 7.91 10.20 28.77
C LYS A 69 7.71 9.06 27.76
N GLU A 70 8.57 8.04 27.75
CA GLU A 70 8.39 6.86 26.90
C GLU A 70 7.11 6.10 27.27
N LYS A 71 6.80 5.97 28.56
CA LYS A 71 5.57 5.35 29.03
C LYS A 71 4.33 6.16 28.60
N GLN A 72 4.34 7.47 28.77
CA GLN A 72 3.27 8.36 28.32
C GLN A 72 3.09 8.29 26.79
N ALA A 73 4.18 8.36 26.02
CA ALA A 73 4.13 8.22 24.56
C ALA A 73 3.60 6.85 24.12
N ALA A 74 3.95 5.77 24.84
CA ALA A 74 3.42 4.43 24.57
C ALA A 74 1.93 4.30 24.91
N GLU A 75 1.46 4.93 25.98
CA GLU A 75 0.04 4.97 26.36
C GLU A 75 -0.77 5.81 25.36
N GLU A 76 -0.26 6.97 24.94
CA GLU A 76 -0.87 7.81 23.89
C GLU A 76 -0.91 7.10 22.54
N ALA A 77 0.16 6.40 22.15
CA ALA A 77 0.18 5.61 20.92
C ALA A 77 -0.84 4.46 20.96
N LYS A 78 -0.99 3.78 22.11
CA LYS A 78 -2.02 2.76 22.30
C LYS A 78 -3.43 3.34 22.23
N ALA A 79 -3.68 4.46 22.90
CA ALA A 79 -4.98 5.14 22.84
C ALA A 79 -5.31 5.63 21.42
N ALA A 80 -4.32 6.14 20.69
CA ALA A 80 -4.49 6.54 19.28
C ALA A 80 -4.77 5.35 18.36
N GLU A 81 -4.11 4.20 18.58
CA GLU A 81 -4.37 2.96 17.83
C GLU A 81 -5.77 2.39 18.13
N GLU A 82 -6.19 2.40 19.40
CA GLU A 82 -7.54 1.99 19.81
C GLU A 82 -8.62 2.90 19.22
N GLN A 83 -8.41 4.22 19.27
CA GLN A 83 -9.31 5.19 18.66
C GLN A 83 -9.39 4.98 17.14
N LYS A 84 -8.26 4.78 16.47
CA LYS A 84 -8.22 4.47 15.03
C LYS A 84 -9.01 3.20 14.71
N LYS A 85 -8.85 2.12 15.48
CA LYS A 85 -9.61 0.87 15.31
C LYS A 85 -11.12 1.09 15.52
N ALA A 86 -11.49 1.90 16.51
CA ALA A 86 -12.89 2.22 16.78
C ALA A 86 -13.52 3.05 15.64
N ASP A 87 -12.79 4.00 15.08
CA ASP A 87 -13.24 4.83 13.97
C ASP A 87 -13.34 4.02 12.66
N GLU A 88 -12.36 3.14 12.40
CA GLU A 88 -12.42 2.18 11.27
C GLU A 88 -13.60 1.21 11.39
N ALA A 89 -13.90 0.71 12.60
CA ALA A 89 -15.04 -0.16 12.83
C ALA A 89 -16.39 0.55 12.59
N LYS A 90 -16.53 1.79 13.07
CA LYS A 90 -17.71 2.62 12.82
C LYS A 90 -17.88 2.93 11.33
N ALA A 91 -16.79 3.25 10.63
CA ALA A 91 -16.82 3.48 9.19
C ALA A 91 -17.24 2.22 8.41
N ALA A 92 -16.75 1.04 8.81
CA ALA A 92 -17.14 -0.24 8.21
C ALA A 92 -18.61 -0.58 8.44
N GLU A 93 -19.15 -0.29 9.63
CA GLU A 93 -20.58 -0.48 9.92
C GLU A 93 -21.46 0.47 9.09
N ALA A 94 -21.09 1.75 9.02
CA ALA A 94 -21.77 2.74 8.21
C ALA A 94 -21.76 2.35 6.72
N GLU A 95 -20.63 1.88 6.20
CA GLU A 95 -20.49 1.40 4.82
C GLU A 95 -21.35 0.16 4.56
N ALA A 96 -21.39 -0.80 5.49
CA ALA A 96 -22.23 -1.99 5.37
C ALA A 96 -23.73 -1.63 5.34
N GLN A 97 -24.14 -0.65 6.16
CA GLN A 97 -25.51 -0.15 6.13
C GLN A 97 -25.83 0.55 4.82
N ARG A 98 -24.94 1.43 4.34
CA ARG A 98 -25.05 2.10 3.04
C ARG A 98 -25.21 1.10 1.88
N ILE A 99 -24.43 0.02 1.87
CA ILE A 99 -24.52 -1.03 0.85
C ILE A 99 -25.88 -1.75 0.91
N LYS A 100 -26.41 -2.05 2.10
CA LYS A 100 -27.75 -2.68 2.25
C LYS A 100 -28.86 -1.80 1.70
N ASP A 101 -28.76 -0.49 1.88
CA ASP A 101 -29.74 0.47 1.38
C ASP A 101 -29.60 0.66 -0.13
N LEU A 102 -28.36 0.68 -0.65
CA LEU A 102 -28.07 0.69 -2.07
C LEU A 102 -28.66 -0.53 -2.80
N GLN A 103 -28.55 -1.73 -2.22
CA GLN A 103 -29.05 -2.97 -2.83
C GLN A 103 -30.56 -2.94 -3.19
N LYS A 104 -31.34 -2.12 -2.48
CA LYS A 104 -32.79 -1.95 -2.69
C LYS A 104 -33.12 -0.74 -3.56
N SER A 105 -32.14 0.14 -3.79
CA SER A 105 -32.32 1.39 -4.50
C SER A 105 -32.27 1.17 -6.01
N TYR A 106 -33.15 1.87 -6.72
CA TYR A 106 -33.10 1.95 -8.18
C TYR A 106 -31.89 2.75 -8.64
N ILE A 107 -31.29 2.33 -9.75
CA ILE A 107 -30.14 3.02 -10.30
C ILE A 107 -30.59 4.02 -11.35
N VAL A 108 -30.02 5.21 -11.27
CA VAL A 108 -30.23 6.27 -12.26
C VAL A 108 -28.90 6.65 -12.93
N HIS A 109 -29.01 7.45 -13.98
CA HIS A 109 -27.87 7.96 -14.75
C HIS A 109 -26.76 8.50 -13.85
N THR A 110 -25.50 8.29 -14.23
CA THR A 110 -24.28 8.71 -13.51
C THR A 110 -24.06 8.09 -12.13
N ALA A 111 -24.69 6.94 -11.84
CA ALA A 111 -24.29 6.11 -10.72
C ALA A 111 -22.82 5.67 -10.85
N ALA A 112 -22.08 5.72 -9.75
CA ALA A 112 -20.70 5.27 -9.69
C ALA A 112 -20.65 3.74 -9.69
N ILE A 113 -19.70 3.18 -10.42
CA ILE A 113 -19.46 1.75 -10.55
C ILE A 113 -18.00 1.43 -10.25
N THR A 114 -17.74 0.26 -9.69
CA THR A 114 -16.40 -0.25 -9.40
C THR A 114 -16.20 -1.59 -10.07
N CYS A 115 -14.96 -1.94 -10.41
CA CYS A 115 -14.59 -3.21 -11.00
C CYS A 115 -13.50 -3.87 -10.16
N SER A 116 -13.61 -5.17 -9.88
CA SER A 116 -12.62 -5.91 -9.10
C SER A 116 -11.22 -5.95 -9.74
N CYS A 117 -11.12 -5.74 -11.06
CA CYS A 117 -9.87 -5.70 -11.80
C CYS A 117 -9.40 -4.28 -12.18
N ALA A 118 -10.04 -3.23 -11.65
CA ALA A 118 -9.66 -1.85 -11.91
C ALA A 118 -9.31 -1.12 -10.62
N LEU A 119 -8.47 -0.09 -10.74
CA LEU A 119 -8.02 0.70 -9.58
C LEU A 119 -8.93 1.89 -9.29
N HIS A 120 -9.58 2.43 -10.32
CA HIS A 120 -10.45 3.58 -10.20
C HIS A 120 -11.92 3.18 -10.37
N GLU A 121 -12.81 3.95 -9.78
CA GLU A 121 -14.23 3.90 -10.12
C GLU A 121 -14.47 4.47 -11.53
N SER A 122 -15.63 4.15 -12.07
CA SER A 122 -16.17 4.75 -13.28
C SER A 122 -17.65 5.06 -13.07
N TYR A 123 -18.36 5.43 -14.14
CA TYR A 123 -19.77 5.80 -14.07
C TYR A 123 -20.58 5.03 -15.11
N VAL A 124 -21.78 4.60 -14.72
CA VAL A 124 -22.76 4.10 -15.68
C VAL A 124 -23.53 5.27 -16.28
N VAL A 125 -23.56 5.31 -17.60
CA VAL A 125 -24.12 6.41 -18.38
C VAL A 125 -25.26 5.88 -19.25
N VAL A 126 -26.30 6.67 -19.43
CA VAL A 126 -27.37 6.37 -20.38
C VAL A 126 -27.52 7.59 -21.28
N PRO A 127 -27.05 7.55 -22.54
CA PRO A 127 -27.10 8.70 -23.44
C PRO A 127 -28.52 9.13 -23.79
N THR A 128 -29.42 8.16 -23.98
CA THR A 128 -30.84 8.37 -24.26
C THR A 128 -31.63 7.63 -23.20
N GLY A 129 -32.37 8.35 -22.37
CA GLY A 129 -33.19 7.75 -21.31
C GLY A 129 -34.33 6.88 -21.85
N HIS A 130 -34.82 5.98 -21.00
CA HIS A 130 -35.85 4.99 -21.34
C HIS A 130 -37.29 5.51 -21.24
N GLY A 131 -37.48 6.73 -20.72
CA GLY A 131 -38.78 7.35 -20.50
C GLY A 131 -39.19 7.40 -19.03
N GLU A 132 -38.60 6.56 -18.19
CA GLU A 132 -38.77 6.57 -16.74
C GLU A 132 -37.70 7.40 -16.04
N PHE A 133 -38.13 8.24 -15.09
CA PHE A 133 -37.26 9.16 -14.36
C PHE A 133 -37.53 9.07 -12.87
N ILE A 134 -36.48 9.08 -12.07
CA ILE A 134 -36.53 9.23 -10.62
C ILE A 134 -35.89 10.56 -10.29
N HIS A 135 -36.63 11.45 -9.63
CA HIS A 135 -36.19 12.82 -9.33
C HIS A 135 -35.65 13.59 -10.56
N GLY A 136 -36.24 13.33 -11.74
CA GLY A 136 -35.82 13.96 -13.00
C GLY A 136 -34.56 13.37 -13.64
N ILE A 137 -34.00 12.29 -13.08
CA ILE A 137 -32.83 11.59 -13.61
C ILE A 137 -33.29 10.29 -14.27
N PRO A 138 -32.84 9.95 -15.50
CA PRO A 138 -33.23 8.72 -16.18
C PRO A 138 -32.91 7.48 -15.35
N GLN A 139 -33.90 6.62 -15.18
CA GLN A 139 -33.74 5.32 -14.53
C GLN A 139 -33.13 4.29 -15.48
N LEU A 140 -32.28 3.40 -14.97
CA LEU A 140 -31.61 2.35 -15.75
C LEU A 140 -32.38 1.03 -15.72
N ASN A 141 -32.13 0.21 -16.74
CA ASN A 141 -32.52 -1.19 -16.82
C ASN A 141 -31.32 -2.10 -17.03
N ILE A 142 -31.53 -3.42 -16.98
CA ILE A 142 -30.45 -4.39 -17.13
C ILE A 142 -29.73 -4.34 -18.50
N GLY A 143 -30.33 -3.73 -19.51
CA GLY A 143 -29.76 -3.55 -20.83
C GLY A 143 -28.71 -2.44 -20.92
N ASP A 144 -28.55 -1.61 -19.88
CA ASP A 144 -27.57 -0.53 -19.82
C ASP A 144 -26.15 -1.04 -19.48
N SER A 145 -25.68 -2.03 -20.22
CA SER A 145 -24.40 -2.72 -20.01
C SER A 145 -23.40 -2.55 -21.16
N LYS A 146 -23.74 -1.79 -22.21
CA LYS A 146 -22.91 -1.68 -23.40
C LYS A 146 -21.55 -1.03 -23.06
N PRO A 147 -20.42 -1.64 -23.44
CA PRO A 147 -19.10 -1.08 -23.18
C PRO A 147 -18.91 0.23 -23.97
N GLU A 148 -18.17 1.17 -23.39
CA GLU A 148 -17.87 2.52 -23.92
C GLU A 148 -19.08 3.44 -24.13
N ILE A 149 -20.31 2.92 -24.04
CA ILE A 149 -21.56 3.66 -24.12
C ILE A 149 -22.15 3.80 -22.72
N ASN A 150 -22.54 2.67 -22.12
CA ASN A 150 -23.10 2.64 -20.79
C ASN A 150 -22.01 2.48 -19.72
N ILE A 151 -21.10 1.54 -19.94
CA ILE A 151 -20.00 1.26 -19.02
C ILE A 151 -18.76 1.96 -19.52
N ARG A 152 -18.40 3.06 -18.87
CA ARG A 152 -17.20 3.83 -19.20
C ARG A 152 -15.94 3.09 -18.74
N SER A 153 -14.82 3.43 -19.36
CA SER A 153 -13.51 2.93 -18.95
C SER A 153 -13.23 3.24 -17.47
N PHE A 154 -12.58 2.30 -16.79
CA PHE A 154 -12.07 2.48 -15.43
C PHE A 154 -10.62 3.01 -15.41
N GLY A 155 -10.09 3.46 -16.56
CA GLY A 155 -8.74 3.97 -16.73
C GLY A 155 -7.68 2.88 -16.74
N ILE A 156 -7.42 2.27 -15.59
CA ILE A 156 -6.33 1.29 -15.40
C ILE A 156 -6.91 -0.06 -14.95
N CYS A 157 -6.47 -1.13 -15.61
CA CYS A 157 -6.85 -2.51 -15.34
C CYS A 157 -5.62 -3.36 -15.01
N ASN A 158 -5.76 -4.30 -14.08
CA ASN A 158 -4.73 -5.26 -13.69
C ASN A 158 -5.07 -6.72 -14.08
N SER A 159 -6.13 -6.92 -14.87
CA SER A 159 -6.52 -8.27 -15.30
C SER A 159 -5.48 -8.87 -16.27
N PRO A 160 -4.96 -10.08 -16.00
CA PRO A 160 -4.09 -10.80 -16.93
C PRO A 160 -4.76 -11.13 -18.27
N GLN A 161 -6.09 -11.14 -18.34
CA GLN A 161 -6.86 -11.41 -19.54
C GLN A 161 -7.02 -10.17 -20.43
N ASN A 162 -6.74 -8.96 -19.91
CA ASN A 162 -6.83 -7.73 -20.68
C ASN A 162 -5.66 -7.65 -21.70
N PRO A 163 -5.93 -7.46 -23.02
CA PRO A 163 -4.90 -7.35 -24.04
C PRO A 163 -3.86 -6.25 -23.78
N SER A 164 -4.26 -5.11 -23.18
CA SER A 164 -3.33 -4.03 -22.84
C SER A 164 -2.35 -4.44 -21.75
N VAL A 165 -2.80 -5.21 -20.75
CA VAL A 165 -1.94 -5.76 -19.69
C VAL A 165 -0.97 -6.76 -20.28
N GLN A 166 -1.44 -7.67 -21.13
CA GLN A 166 -0.59 -8.65 -21.82
C GLN A 166 0.46 -7.98 -22.72
N ALA A 167 0.07 -6.94 -23.46
CA ALA A 167 0.99 -6.18 -24.30
C ALA A 167 2.08 -5.49 -23.48
N ASN A 168 1.74 -4.92 -22.32
CA ASN A 168 2.71 -4.31 -21.42
C ASN A 168 3.64 -5.35 -20.78
N ALA A 169 3.10 -6.48 -20.33
CA ALA A 169 3.90 -7.59 -19.81
C ALA A 169 4.87 -8.13 -20.86
N LYS A 170 4.43 -8.25 -22.12
CA LYS A 170 5.29 -8.67 -23.22
C LYS A 170 6.42 -7.68 -23.47
N LYS A 171 6.15 -6.37 -23.48
CA LYS A 171 7.20 -5.34 -23.63
C LYS A 171 8.25 -5.44 -22.54
N ILE A 172 7.82 -5.60 -21.29
CA ILE A 172 8.74 -5.76 -20.15
C ILE A 172 9.56 -7.05 -20.30
N ALA A 173 8.93 -8.16 -20.70
CA ALA A 173 9.63 -9.41 -20.95
C ALA A 173 10.68 -9.29 -22.08
N ASP A 174 10.32 -8.61 -23.17
CA ASP A 174 11.22 -8.34 -24.30
C ASP A 174 12.39 -7.44 -23.88
N GLU A 175 12.16 -6.41 -23.07
CA GLU A 175 13.20 -5.54 -22.52
C GLU A 175 14.16 -6.31 -21.59
N ILE A 176 13.63 -7.18 -20.72
CA ILE A 176 14.45 -8.05 -19.86
C ILE A 176 15.26 -9.05 -20.69
N LYS A 177 14.68 -9.61 -21.75
CA LYS A 177 15.37 -10.57 -22.63
C LYS A 177 16.51 -9.90 -23.40
N ASN A 178 16.29 -8.66 -23.85
CA ASN A 178 17.24 -7.90 -24.66
C ASN A 178 18.24 -7.07 -23.84
N ARG A 179 18.16 -7.10 -22.51
CA ARG A 179 19.10 -6.36 -21.66
C ARG A 179 20.54 -6.88 -21.85
N PRO A 180 21.55 -6.01 -21.78
CA PRO A 180 22.94 -6.45 -21.81
C PRO A 180 23.23 -7.34 -20.59
N LYS A 181 23.60 -8.59 -20.86
CA LYS A 181 23.94 -9.56 -19.82
C LYS A 181 25.24 -9.19 -19.13
N SER A 182 25.26 -9.31 -17.81
CA SER A 182 26.48 -9.17 -17.01
C SER A 182 27.49 -10.27 -17.35
N PHE A 183 28.77 -10.05 -17.05
CA PHE A 183 29.81 -11.07 -17.21
C PHE A 183 29.46 -12.37 -16.47
N THR A 184 28.92 -12.26 -15.25
CA THR A 184 28.50 -13.41 -14.43
C THR A 184 27.34 -14.19 -15.07
N GLU A 185 26.36 -13.50 -15.65
CA GLU A 185 25.23 -14.12 -16.35
C GLU A 185 25.69 -14.87 -17.61
N LYS A 186 26.62 -14.29 -18.38
CA LYS A 186 27.21 -14.96 -19.55
C LYS A 186 27.93 -16.26 -19.18
N VAL A 187 28.66 -16.26 -18.06
CA VAL A 187 29.31 -17.47 -17.54
C VAL A 187 28.27 -18.48 -17.07
N MET A 188 27.26 -18.05 -16.31
CA MET A 188 26.21 -18.96 -15.80
C MET A 188 25.36 -19.56 -16.93
N ASP A 189 25.06 -18.81 -17.99
CA ASP A 189 24.34 -19.28 -19.17
C ASP A 189 25.09 -20.39 -19.91
N PHE A 190 26.43 -20.35 -19.90
CA PHE A 190 27.24 -21.43 -20.49
C PHE A 190 27.08 -22.75 -19.72
N PHE A 191 26.78 -22.69 -18.42
CA PHE A 191 26.64 -23.84 -17.53
C PHE A 191 25.18 -24.20 -17.17
N SER A 192 24.19 -23.44 -17.65
CA SER A 192 22.78 -23.59 -17.25
C SER A 192 21.86 -23.91 -18.43
N LYS A 193 20.82 -24.71 -18.17
CA LYS A 193 19.75 -24.94 -19.13
C LYS A 193 18.89 -23.66 -19.26
N PRO A 194 18.54 -23.21 -20.47
CA PRO A 194 17.74 -21.99 -20.65
C PRO A 194 16.36 -22.14 -19.98
N PRO A 195 15.83 -21.08 -19.35
CA PRO A 195 14.49 -21.08 -18.78
C PRO A 195 13.42 -21.16 -19.87
N ALA A 196 12.22 -21.63 -19.51
CA ALA A 196 11.07 -21.67 -20.41
C ALA A 196 10.65 -20.25 -20.87
N GLU A 197 10.11 -20.16 -22.08
CA GLU A 197 9.84 -18.90 -22.81
C GLU A 197 8.47 -18.28 -22.49
N ASP A 198 7.73 -18.83 -21.53
CA ASP A 198 6.44 -18.27 -21.13
C ASP A 198 6.61 -16.95 -20.38
N ILE A 199 5.74 -15.98 -20.69
CA ILE A 199 5.56 -14.80 -19.84
C ILE A 199 5.11 -15.33 -18.49
N GLY A 200 6.02 -15.37 -17.53
CA GLY A 200 5.73 -15.90 -16.21
C GLY A 200 4.45 -15.29 -15.66
N LYS A 201 3.56 -16.13 -15.13
CA LYS A 201 2.29 -15.67 -14.52
C LYS A 201 2.51 -14.57 -13.49
N ASP A 202 3.66 -14.59 -12.82
CA ASP A 202 4.10 -13.60 -11.85
C ASP A 202 4.28 -12.21 -12.47
N LEU A 203 4.82 -12.12 -13.70
CA LEU A 203 4.97 -10.86 -14.40
C LEU A 203 3.61 -10.29 -14.80
N LEU A 204 2.71 -11.14 -15.29
CA LEU A 204 1.34 -10.71 -15.64
C LEU A 204 0.58 -10.19 -14.42
N ALA A 205 0.75 -10.81 -13.25
CA ALA A 205 0.10 -10.37 -12.01
C ALA A 205 0.58 -9.00 -11.51
N GLN A 206 1.78 -8.57 -11.91
CA GLN A 206 2.36 -7.28 -11.53
C GLN A 206 2.12 -6.19 -12.58
N CYS A 207 1.66 -6.55 -13.78
CA CYS A 207 1.45 -5.61 -14.87
C CYS A 207 0.07 -4.94 -14.80
N VAL A 208 0.02 -3.70 -15.30
CA VAL A 208 -1.22 -2.94 -15.49
C VAL A 208 -1.32 -2.45 -16.93
N GLY A 209 -2.53 -2.15 -17.38
CA GLY A 209 -2.83 -1.71 -18.73
C GLY A 209 -4.06 -0.81 -18.78
N VAL A 210 -4.33 -0.27 -19.96
CA VAL A 210 -5.52 0.56 -20.19
C VAL A 210 -6.77 -0.30 -20.06
N CYS A 211 -7.77 0.20 -19.36
CA CYS A 211 -9.06 -0.45 -19.24
C CYS A 211 -9.92 -0.15 -20.47
N THR A 212 -10.19 -1.16 -21.30
CA THR A 212 -11.23 -1.12 -22.34
C THR A 212 -12.23 -2.22 -22.01
N PRO A 213 -13.32 -1.93 -21.26
CA PRO A 213 -14.25 -2.94 -20.80
C PRO A 213 -14.79 -3.76 -21.96
N MET A 214 -14.76 -5.09 -21.82
CA MET A 214 -15.34 -6.01 -22.78
C MET A 214 -16.51 -6.73 -22.11
N ILE A 215 -17.72 -6.30 -22.43
CA ILE A 215 -18.95 -6.79 -21.81
C ILE A 215 -19.85 -7.33 -22.91
N ALA A 216 -20.29 -8.57 -22.73
CA ALA A 216 -21.16 -9.26 -23.68
C ALA A 216 -22.53 -9.62 -23.09
N THR A 217 -22.74 -9.37 -21.80
CA THR A 217 -23.97 -9.72 -21.08
C THR A 217 -24.69 -8.48 -20.57
N GLU A 218 -25.96 -8.65 -20.26
CA GLU A 218 -26.75 -7.68 -19.49
C GLU A 218 -26.36 -7.73 -18.00
N TRP A 219 -26.84 -6.74 -17.24
CA TRP A 219 -26.74 -6.78 -15.79
C TRP A 219 -27.54 -7.96 -15.23
N ILE A 220 -26.97 -8.59 -14.20
CA ILE A 220 -27.51 -9.76 -13.54
C ILE A 220 -28.39 -9.32 -12.35
N ASP A 221 -29.42 -10.10 -12.03
CA ASP A 221 -30.33 -9.90 -10.88
C ASP A 221 -31.17 -8.62 -10.91
N GLY A 222 -31.60 -8.19 -12.10
CA GLY A 222 -32.58 -7.12 -12.28
C GLY A 222 -33.92 -7.38 -11.56
N LYS A 223 -34.69 -6.32 -11.29
CA LYS A 223 -36.02 -6.46 -10.68
C LYS A 223 -37.06 -6.78 -11.74
N GLU A 224 -37.42 -8.06 -11.87
CA GLU A 224 -38.36 -8.54 -12.90
C GLU A 224 -39.77 -7.96 -12.78
N ASP A 225 -40.22 -7.64 -11.56
CA ASP A 225 -41.55 -7.06 -11.31
C ASP A 225 -41.71 -5.62 -11.83
N VAL A 226 -40.61 -4.93 -12.15
CA VAL A 226 -40.62 -3.53 -12.59
C VAL A 226 -39.84 -3.41 -13.88
N LEU A 227 -40.54 -3.08 -14.96
CA LEU A 227 -39.97 -2.96 -16.29
C LEU A 227 -39.73 -1.48 -16.66
N VAL A 228 -38.59 -1.22 -17.28
CA VAL A 228 -38.15 0.07 -17.82
C VAL A 228 -37.73 -0.20 -19.27
N ASP A 229 -38.42 0.38 -20.24
CA ASP A 229 -38.31 0.03 -21.67
C ASP A 229 -38.40 -1.49 -21.93
N GLY A 230 -39.36 -2.16 -21.28
CA GLY A 230 -39.61 -3.59 -21.46
C GLY A 230 -38.59 -4.54 -20.83
N LYS A 231 -37.55 -4.02 -20.15
CA LYS A 231 -36.54 -4.82 -19.44
C LYS A 231 -36.61 -4.61 -17.92
N PRO A 232 -36.20 -5.60 -17.11
CA PRO A 232 -36.10 -5.47 -15.66
C PRO A 232 -35.31 -4.22 -15.23
N ALA A 233 -35.83 -3.52 -14.22
CA ALA A 233 -35.20 -2.33 -13.67
C ALA A 233 -33.88 -2.68 -12.95
N LEU A 234 -32.90 -1.80 -13.09
CA LEU A 234 -31.59 -1.97 -12.47
C LEU A 234 -31.63 -1.53 -11.00
N LEU A 235 -31.16 -2.39 -10.10
CA LEU A 235 -31.02 -2.13 -8.66
C LEU A 235 -29.55 -2.16 -8.23
N GLY A 236 -29.23 -1.57 -7.09
CA GLY A 236 -27.84 -1.57 -6.56
C GLY A 236 -27.25 -2.94 -6.24
N LYS A 237 -28.08 -3.99 -6.14
CA LYS A 237 -27.61 -5.38 -5.98
C LYS A 237 -27.12 -6.02 -7.29
N CYS A 238 -27.48 -5.44 -8.43
CA CYS A 238 -27.16 -6.01 -9.74
C CYS A 238 -25.65 -5.99 -9.98
N THR A 239 -25.15 -7.03 -10.64
CA THR A 239 -23.73 -7.17 -10.98
C THR A 239 -23.57 -7.33 -12.48
N LEU A 240 -22.38 -7.01 -12.99
CA LEU A 240 -22.05 -7.15 -14.39
C LEU A 240 -20.67 -7.79 -14.53
N GLN A 241 -20.52 -8.70 -15.49
CA GLN A 241 -19.29 -9.46 -15.68
C GLN A 241 -18.53 -8.95 -16.91
N CYS A 242 -17.25 -8.63 -16.71
CA CYS A 242 -16.31 -8.30 -17.78
C CYS A 242 -15.66 -9.59 -18.30
N ALA A 243 -15.47 -9.71 -19.61
CA ALA A 243 -14.78 -10.84 -20.24
C ALA A 243 -13.32 -10.99 -19.77
N TYR A 244 -12.76 -9.93 -19.18
CA TYR A 244 -11.43 -9.97 -18.55
C TYR A 244 -11.47 -10.48 -17.09
N GLY A 245 -12.58 -11.05 -16.64
CA GLY A 245 -12.71 -11.63 -15.29
C GLY A 245 -13.02 -10.63 -14.18
N GLY A 246 -13.26 -9.37 -14.53
CA GLY A 246 -13.67 -8.33 -13.57
C GLY A 246 -15.16 -8.39 -13.26
N GLU A 247 -15.50 -8.33 -11.99
CA GLU A 247 -16.87 -8.15 -11.50
C GLU A 247 -17.13 -6.66 -11.29
N ILE A 248 -18.14 -6.12 -11.98
CA ILE A 248 -18.55 -4.73 -11.91
C ILE A 248 -19.75 -4.61 -10.97
N LYS A 249 -19.65 -3.71 -9.99
CA LYS A 249 -20.68 -3.43 -8.98
C LYS A 249 -21.07 -1.96 -8.99
N LEU A 250 -22.30 -1.70 -8.58
CA LEU A 250 -22.79 -0.35 -8.34
C LEU A 250 -22.31 0.11 -6.97
N TYR A 251 -21.70 1.29 -6.93
CA TYR A 251 -21.21 1.91 -5.70
C TYR A 251 -22.16 2.99 -5.20
N THR A 252 -22.87 3.70 -6.09
CA THR A 252 -23.93 4.66 -5.71
C THR A 252 -25.19 4.41 -6.53
N SER A 253 -26.32 4.98 -6.09
CA SER A 253 -27.58 4.91 -6.83
C SER A 253 -27.66 5.92 -7.97
N GLY A 254 -26.81 6.97 -7.93
CA GLY A 254 -26.91 8.16 -8.78
C GLY A 254 -28.06 9.11 -8.40
N GLN A 255 -28.90 8.72 -7.44
CA GLN A 255 -29.99 9.56 -6.94
C GLN A 255 -29.41 10.63 -6.01
N ARG A 256 -30.03 11.82 -5.99
CA ARG A 256 -29.69 12.85 -5.01
C ARG A 256 -30.30 12.46 -3.67
N GLU A 257 -29.50 12.57 -2.60
CA GLU A 257 -29.98 12.46 -1.21
C GLU A 257 -30.95 13.59 -0.84
#